data_AF-A0A7J6B5E0-F1
#
_entry.id   AF-A0A7J6B5E0-F1
#
_cell.length_a   1.000
_cell.length_b   1.000
_cell.length_c   1.000
_cell.angle_alpha   90.00
_cell.angle_beta   90.00
_cell.angle_gamma   90.00
#
_symmetry.space_group_name_H-M   'P 1'
#
loop_
_entity.id
_entity.type
_entity.pdbx_description
1 polymer ?
#
loop_
_entity_poly.entity_id
_entity_poly.type
_entity_poly.pdbx_seq_one_letter_code
_entity_poly.pdbx_strand_id
1 'polypeptide(L)'
;MLPNYMPLNKHVKPLLRTVKDIFFSHVTMSVWMIAVALCLVGQCLAQRSEPMFVSVTQSVLPPDYENNPTQLNYGVAVTDVDGDGDLEIFVAGYNGPNLVLKYDKVKKRLVNIAVDNRSSPYYALRDRQGNAIGVTACDIDGDGREEIYVLNSNNAFSGRATYTDKLFKFRNGRFEDLLNDEINEQRDVANRMAGRSVACVDRKCRQQ
;
A
#
# COMPACT_ATOMS: atom_id res chain seq x y z
N MET A 1 -51.74 27.79 81.41
CA MET A 1 -52.49 26.85 80.55
C MET A 1 -52.24 27.23 79.10
N LEU A 2 -51.65 26.34 78.31
CA LEU A 2 -51.51 26.53 76.85
C LEU A 2 -52.89 26.46 76.18
N PRO A 3 -53.10 27.25 75.11
CA PRO A 3 -53.54 26.66 73.84
C PRO A 3 -52.88 27.40 72.66
N ASN A 4 -52.72 26.89 71.45
CA ASN A 4 -53.04 25.63 70.79
C ASN A 4 -52.11 25.60 69.57
N TYR A 5 -51.55 24.44 69.24
CA TYR A 5 -51.03 24.20 67.89
C TYR A 5 -52.23 24.25 66.92
N MET A 6 -52.27 25.23 66.02
CA MET A 6 -53.16 25.13 64.85
C MET A 6 -52.65 23.99 63.96
N PRO A 7 -53.46 22.96 63.67
CA PRO A 7 -53.08 21.95 62.70
C PRO A 7 -53.12 22.58 61.31
N LEU A 8 -52.06 22.36 60.53
CA LEU A 8 -52.00 22.71 59.12
C LEU A 8 -53.28 22.19 58.42
N ASN A 9 -54.05 23.11 57.83
CA ASN A 9 -55.38 22.86 57.26
C ASN A 9 -55.37 21.63 56.33
N LYS A 10 -56.37 20.74 56.46
CA LYS A 10 -56.47 19.46 55.73
C LYS A 10 -56.49 19.62 54.20
N HIS A 11 -56.74 20.84 53.71
CA HIS A 11 -56.68 21.19 52.29
C HIS A 11 -55.27 21.50 51.74
N VAL A 12 -54.26 21.73 52.58
CA VAL A 12 -52.89 22.09 52.13
C VAL A 12 -52.00 20.87 51.92
N LYS A 13 -52.27 19.78 52.66
CA LYS A 13 -51.55 18.49 52.52
C LYS A 13 -51.62 17.87 51.12
N PRO A 14 -52.78 17.79 50.44
CA PRO A 14 -52.84 17.29 49.07
C PRO A 14 -52.09 18.21 48.10
N LEU A 15 -52.18 19.54 48.25
CA LEU A 15 -51.48 20.49 47.39
C LEU A 15 -49.95 20.35 47.48
N LEU A 16 -49.39 20.24 48.69
CA LEU A 16 -47.96 19.99 48.90
C LEU A 16 -47.50 18.62 48.38
N ARG A 17 -48.38 17.62 48.39
CA ARG A 17 -48.09 16.29 47.83
C ARG A 17 -48.07 16.34 46.31
N THR A 18 -49.07 16.96 45.69
CA THR A 18 -49.13 17.20 44.24
C THR A 18 -47.94 18.02 43.73
N VAL A 19 -47.54 19.09 44.44
CA VAL A 19 -46.37 19.90 44.07
C VAL A 19 -45.08 19.08 44.19
N LYS A 20 -44.91 18.28 45.25
CA LYS A 20 -43.76 17.37 45.39
C LYS A 20 -43.74 16.30 44.31
N ASP A 21 -44.87 15.72 43.95
CA ASP A 21 -44.98 14.68 42.93
C ASP A 21 -44.70 15.25 41.52
N ILE A 22 -45.15 16.48 41.23
CA ILE A 22 -44.81 17.21 40.00
C ILE A 22 -43.32 17.56 39.97
N PHE A 23 -42.74 18.04 41.08
CA PHE A 23 -41.32 18.37 41.16
C PHE A 23 -40.45 17.11 41.01
N PHE A 24 -40.83 16.01 41.66
CA PHE A 24 -40.15 14.71 41.57
C PHE A 24 -40.29 14.11 40.17
N SER A 25 -41.45 14.24 39.53
CA SER A 25 -41.69 13.84 38.12
C SER A 25 -40.84 14.64 37.15
N HIS A 26 -40.76 15.97 37.29
CA HIS A 26 -39.91 16.79 36.43
C HIS A 26 -38.42 16.56 36.64
N VAL A 27 -37.96 16.37 37.88
CA VAL A 27 -36.56 16.04 38.17
C VAL A 27 -36.19 14.66 37.64
N THR A 28 -37.05 13.65 37.83
CA THR A 28 -36.82 12.31 37.29
C THR A 28 -36.85 12.28 35.76
N MET A 29 -37.80 12.96 35.12
CA MET A 29 -37.79 13.13 33.65
C MET A 29 -36.54 13.84 33.15
N SER A 30 -36.07 14.88 33.84
CA SER A 30 -34.87 15.63 33.44
C SER A 30 -33.61 14.77 33.53
N VAL A 31 -33.47 13.97 34.59
CA VAL A 31 -32.35 13.03 34.76
C VAL A 31 -32.39 11.93 33.71
N TRP A 32 -33.57 11.39 33.39
CA TRP A 32 -33.74 10.40 32.31
C TRP A 32 -33.41 10.98 30.93
N MET A 33 -33.84 12.22 30.64
CA MET A 33 -33.54 12.90 29.38
C MET A 33 -32.03 13.17 29.23
N ILE A 34 -31.34 13.54 30.31
CA ILE A 34 -29.88 13.73 30.32
C ILE A 34 -29.17 12.38 30.13
N ALA A 35 -29.62 11.31 30.79
CA ALA A 35 -29.05 9.98 30.63
C ALA A 35 -29.24 9.44 29.21
N VAL A 36 -30.41 9.65 28.60
CA VAL A 36 -30.69 9.28 27.20
C VAL A 36 -29.86 10.12 26.23
N ALA A 37 -29.72 11.43 26.46
CA ALA A 37 -28.87 12.30 25.65
C ALA A 37 -27.38 11.90 25.75
N LEU A 38 -26.88 11.58 26.94
CA LEU A 38 -25.51 11.09 27.14
C LEU A 38 -25.28 9.73 26.47
N CYS A 39 -26.28 8.84 26.50
CA CYS A 39 -26.22 7.54 25.82
C CYS A 39 -26.21 7.71 24.28
N LEU A 40 -27.02 8.62 23.75
CA LEU A 40 -27.06 8.98 22.32
C LEU A 40 -25.76 9.66 21.86
N VAL A 41 -25.16 10.52 22.68
CA VAL A 41 -23.84 11.12 22.40
C VAL A 41 -22.74 10.06 22.43
N GLY A 42 -22.79 9.08 23.34
CA GLY A 42 -21.86 7.96 23.39
C GLY A 42 -21.94 7.04 22.17
N GLN A 43 -23.13 6.83 21.61
CA GLN A 43 -23.33 6.05 20.38
C GLN A 43 -22.90 6.80 19.12
N CYS A 44 -23.08 8.13 19.06
CA CYS A 44 -22.60 8.95 17.95
C CYS A 44 -21.06 9.07 17.88
N LEU A 45 -20.34 8.86 19.00
CA LEU A 45 -18.88 8.90 19.05
C LEU A 45 -18.20 7.56 18.72
N ALA A 46 -18.95 6.45 18.66
CA ALA A 46 -18.41 5.11 18.52
C ALA A 46 -18.32 4.60 17.07
N GLN A 47 -18.60 5.44 16.06
CA GLN A 47 -18.54 5.03 14.65
C GLN A 47 -17.60 5.91 13.84
N ARG A 48 -16.35 6.05 14.30
CA ARG A 48 -15.24 6.28 13.37
C ARG A 48 -14.81 4.93 12.84
N SER A 49 -15.04 4.69 11.56
CA SER A 49 -14.37 3.60 10.84
C SER A 49 -12.86 3.76 11.02
N GLU A 50 -12.18 2.76 11.56
CA GLU A 50 -10.72 2.72 11.51
C GLU A 50 -10.28 2.75 10.04
N PRO A 51 -9.16 3.42 9.72
CA PRO A 51 -8.67 3.45 8.36
C PRO A 51 -8.29 2.04 7.90
N MET A 52 -8.81 1.60 6.74
CA MET A 52 -8.47 0.30 6.12
C MET A 52 -6.99 0.20 5.73
N PHE A 53 -6.34 1.35 5.48
CA PHE A 53 -4.93 1.46 5.14
C PHE A 53 -4.27 2.54 5.99
N VAL A 54 -3.09 2.24 6.51
CA VAL A 54 -2.24 3.19 7.21
C VAL A 54 -0.94 3.37 6.43
N SER A 55 -0.45 4.61 6.37
CA SER A 55 0.86 4.87 5.78
C SER A 55 1.95 4.35 6.72
N VAL A 56 2.79 3.47 6.20
CA VAL A 56 4.00 2.95 6.88
C VAL A 56 5.29 3.41 6.19
N THR A 57 5.19 4.32 5.22
CA THR A 57 6.35 4.76 4.42
C THR A 57 7.47 5.27 5.31
N GLN A 58 7.18 6.12 6.29
CA GLN A 58 8.21 6.72 7.13
C GLN A 58 8.97 5.70 8.00
N SER A 59 8.35 4.56 8.33
CA SER A 59 8.97 3.51 9.13
C SER A 59 9.66 2.46 8.27
N VAL A 60 9.02 2.01 7.19
CA VAL A 60 9.44 0.85 6.37
C VAL A 60 10.26 1.25 5.14
N LEU A 61 9.94 2.36 4.48
CA LEU A 61 10.61 2.81 3.25
C LEU A 61 10.73 4.35 3.27
N PRO A 62 11.48 4.93 4.21
CA PRO A 62 11.60 6.38 4.30
C PRO A 62 12.28 6.95 3.04
N PRO A 63 12.01 8.21 2.67
CA PRO A 63 12.68 8.86 1.55
C PRO A 63 14.20 8.77 1.68
N ASP A 64 14.85 8.28 0.64
CA ASP A 64 16.29 8.03 0.62
C ASP A 64 16.77 7.94 -0.83
N TYR A 65 17.94 8.48 -1.13
CA TYR A 65 18.42 8.53 -2.52
C TYR A 65 18.61 7.15 -3.16
N GLU A 66 19.01 6.14 -2.39
CA GLU A 66 19.32 4.80 -2.89
C GLU A 66 18.09 3.87 -2.86
N ASN A 67 17.28 3.98 -1.80
CA ASN A 67 16.20 3.04 -1.50
C ASN A 67 14.81 3.56 -1.88
N ASN A 68 14.58 4.87 -1.79
CA ASN A 68 13.29 5.50 -2.10
C ASN A 68 13.49 6.93 -2.64
N PRO A 69 14.11 7.06 -3.84
CA PRO A 69 14.38 8.36 -4.43
C PRO A 69 13.07 9.06 -4.82
N THR A 70 13.11 10.39 -4.84
CA THR A 70 12.02 11.19 -5.41
C THR A 70 11.99 11.00 -6.92
N GLN A 71 11.14 10.09 -7.39
CA GLN A 71 10.95 9.79 -8.82
C GLN A 71 9.52 9.33 -9.09
N LEU A 72 9.17 9.20 -10.38
CA LEU A 72 7.91 8.60 -10.79
C LEU A 72 8.06 7.07 -10.82
N ASN A 73 7.09 6.38 -10.24
CA ASN A 73 7.02 4.91 -10.24
C ASN A 73 5.62 4.50 -10.72
N TYR A 74 5.52 3.51 -11.60
CA TYR A 74 4.26 3.17 -12.28
C TYR A 74 3.80 1.73 -12.07
N GLY A 75 4.69 0.77 -12.28
CA GLY A 75 4.41 -0.66 -12.22
C GLY A 75 5.17 -1.35 -11.10
N VAL A 76 4.63 -2.47 -10.62
CA VAL A 76 5.28 -3.32 -9.62
C VAL A 76 5.12 -4.79 -9.97
N ALA A 77 6.15 -5.58 -9.69
CA ALA A 77 6.10 -7.04 -9.68
C ALA A 77 6.71 -7.54 -8.36
N VAL A 78 6.22 -8.68 -7.87
CA VAL A 78 6.73 -9.33 -6.66
C VAL A 78 7.28 -10.68 -7.07
N THR A 79 8.57 -10.91 -6.82
CA THR A 79 9.31 -12.08 -7.30
C THR A 79 10.58 -12.29 -6.47
N ASP A 80 11.08 -13.52 -6.40
CA ASP A 80 12.35 -13.86 -5.74
C ASP A 80 13.52 -13.52 -6.67
N VAL A 81 14.08 -12.31 -6.50
CA VAL A 81 15.10 -11.77 -7.42
C VAL A 81 16.48 -12.33 -7.07
N ASP A 82 16.80 -12.46 -5.79
CA ASP A 82 18.10 -12.97 -5.34
C ASP A 82 18.16 -14.49 -5.12
N GLY A 83 17.03 -15.18 -5.18
CA GLY A 83 16.94 -16.65 -5.17
C GLY A 83 17.05 -17.24 -3.76
N ASP A 84 16.77 -16.46 -2.73
CA ASP A 84 16.84 -16.90 -1.33
C ASP A 84 15.49 -17.35 -0.75
N GLY A 85 14.42 -17.28 -1.55
CA GLY A 85 13.06 -17.67 -1.19
C GLY A 85 12.26 -16.59 -0.44
N ASP A 86 12.87 -15.46 -0.04
CA ASP A 86 12.13 -14.26 0.35
C ASP A 86 11.78 -13.46 -0.93
N LEU A 87 10.57 -12.88 -1.00
CA LEU A 87 10.16 -12.12 -2.17
C LEU A 87 10.65 -10.67 -2.13
N GLU A 88 11.15 -10.19 -3.26
CA GLU A 88 11.44 -8.79 -3.51
C GLU A 88 10.30 -8.08 -4.25
N ILE A 89 10.29 -6.76 -4.13
CA ILE A 89 9.39 -5.88 -4.88
C ILE A 89 10.21 -5.16 -5.96
N PHE A 90 9.99 -5.54 -7.21
CA PHE A 90 10.52 -4.80 -8.35
C PHE A 90 9.59 -3.62 -8.67
N VAL A 91 10.12 -2.40 -8.66
CA VAL A 91 9.38 -1.17 -8.95
C VAL A 91 9.90 -0.55 -10.24
N ALA A 92 9.00 -0.38 -11.22
CA ALA A 92 9.28 0.28 -12.48
C ALA A 92 9.45 1.79 -12.27
N GLY A 93 10.67 2.28 -12.53
CA GLY A 93 11.05 3.68 -12.43
C GLY A 93 10.95 4.42 -13.76
N TYR A 94 10.40 5.63 -13.72
CA TYR A 94 10.24 6.50 -14.89
C TYR A 94 10.98 7.81 -14.69
N ASN A 95 11.75 8.23 -15.70
CA ASN A 95 12.75 9.29 -15.55
C ASN A 95 13.72 9.04 -14.37
N GLY A 96 13.96 7.77 -14.05
CA GLY A 96 14.75 7.31 -12.92
C GLY A 96 14.94 5.80 -12.98
N PRO A 97 15.91 5.23 -12.23
CA PRO A 97 16.16 3.81 -12.25
C PRO A 97 15.00 3.00 -11.66
N ASN A 98 14.86 1.77 -12.12
CA ASN A 98 14.05 0.78 -11.40
C ASN A 98 14.64 0.50 -10.01
N LEU A 99 13.78 0.05 -9.10
CA LEU A 99 14.16 -0.36 -7.75
C LEU A 99 13.88 -1.84 -7.57
N VAL A 100 14.72 -2.54 -6.80
CA VAL A 100 14.46 -3.92 -6.36
C VAL A 100 14.54 -3.93 -4.85
N LEU A 101 13.38 -3.92 -4.19
CA LEU A 101 13.28 -3.71 -2.76
C LEU A 101 13.12 -5.04 -2.02
N LYS A 102 14.09 -5.36 -1.16
CA LYS A 102 14.07 -6.51 -0.24
C LYS A 102 13.78 -6.06 1.17
N TYR A 103 13.03 -6.84 1.94
CA TYR A 103 12.78 -6.53 3.34
C TYR A 103 13.94 -6.95 4.23
N ASP A 104 14.70 -5.98 4.74
CA ASP A 104 15.74 -6.20 5.74
C ASP A 104 15.09 -6.38 7.12
N LYS A 105 15.04 -7.64 7.59
CA LYS A 105 14.45 -8.04 8.87
C LYS A 105 15.12 -7.39 10.08
N VAL A 106 16.42 -7.06 9.98
CA VAL A 106 17.19 -6.43 11.08
C VAL A 106 16.86 -4.94 11.17
N LYS A 107 16.89 -4.23 10.04
CA LYS A 107 16.55 -2.79 9.98
C LYS A 107 15.05 -2.54 10.05
N LYS A 108 14.24 -3.57 9.82
CA LYS A 108 12.77 -3.52 9.66
C LYS A 108 12.35 -2.57 8.55
N ARG A 109 13.10 -2.58 7.45
CA ARG A 109 12.96 -1.64 6.33
C ARG A 109 13.15 -2.34 5.00
N LEU A 110 12.51 -1.82 3.97
CA LEU A 110 12.80 -2.17 2.59
C LEU A 110 14.12 -1.50 2.18
N VAL A 111 14.99 -2.28 1.56
CA VAL A 111 16.29 -1.84 1.04
C VAL A 111 16.42 -2.23 -0.43
N ASN A 112 16.99 -1.34 -1.23
CA ASN A 112 17.21 -1.60 -2.64
C ASN A 112 18.47 -2.46 -2.82
N ILE A 113 18.31 -3.68 -3.34
CA ILE A 113 19.42 -4.60 -3.61
C ILE A 113 20.05 -4.35 -4.99
N ALA A 114 19.31 -3.71 -5.90
CA ALA A 114 19.84 -3.25 -7.18
C ALA A 114 20.60 -1.93 -6.97
N VAL A 115 21.91 -2.03 -6.78
CA VAL A 115 22.81 -0.88 -6.59
C VAL A 115 23.51 -0.49 -7.89
N ASP A 116 23.92 0.78 -8.00
CA ASP A 116 24.67 1.30 -9.16
C ASP A 116 26.16 0.93 -9.16
N ASN A 117 26.42 -0.36 -8.94
CA ASN A 117 27.73 -0.97 -9.08
C ASN A 117 27.67 -1.97 -10.22
N ARG A 118 28.43 -1.74 -11.30
CA ARG A 118 28.46 -2.64 -12.48
C ARG A 118 28.85 -4.08 -12.17
N SER A 119 29.56 -4.30 -11.05
CA SER A 119 29.95 -5.62 -10.57
C SER A 119 28.81 -6.34 -9.85
N SER A 120 27.73 -5.64 -9.49
CA SER A 120 26.55 -6.25 -8.87
C SER A 120 25.83 -7.16 -9.88
N PRO A 121 25.34 -8.33 -9.43
CA PRO A 121 24.51 -9.19 -10.26
C PRO A 121 23.17 -8.54 -10.64
N TYR A 122 22.74 -7.53 -9.89
CA TYR A 122 21.46 -6.84 -10.07
C TYR A 122 21.57 -5.52 -10.86
N TYR A 123 22.78 -5.14 -11.29
CA TYR A 123 23.02 -3.83 -11.91
C TYR A 123 22.14 -3.58 -13.15
N ALA A 124 21.96 -4.60 -14.00
CA ALA A 124 21.18 -4.47 -15.23
C ALA A 124 19.72 -4.10 -14.96
N LEU A 125 19.16 -4.58 -13.85
CA LEU A 125 17.77 -4.32 -13.45
C LEU A 125 17.50 -2.83 -13.23
N ARG A 126 18.53 -2.03 -12.88
CA ARG A 126 18.40 -0.59 -12.69
C ARG A 126 17.91 0.14 -13.91
N ASP A 127 18.28 -0.33 -15.09
CA ASP A 127 17.87 0.17 -16.40
C ASP A 127 17.71 1.71 -16.45
N ARG A 128 18.73 2.45 -16.01
CA ARG A 128 18.66 3.92 -15.79
C ARG A 128 18.21 4.74 -17.01
N GLN A 129 18.39 4.19 -18.20
CA GLN A 129 18.05 4.83 -19.47
C GLN A 129 16.60 4.53 -19.89
N GLY A 130 16.03 3.45 -19.35
CA GLY A 130 14.64 3.07 -19.56
C GLY A 130 13.67 4.03 -18.89
N ASN A 131 12.47 4.11 -19.44
CA ASN A 131 11.34 4.81 -18.86
C ASN A 131 10.25 3.79 -18.60
N ALA A 132 10.46 3.01 -17.54
CA ALA A 132 9.64 1.87 -17.24
C ALA A 132 8.27 2.31 -16.74
N ILE A 133 7.21 1.76 -17.33
CA ILE A 133 5.82 2.03 -16.96
C ILE A 133 5.07 0.78 -16.51
N GLY A 134 5.61 -0.39 -16.79
CA GLY A 134 5.03 -1.67 -16.41
C GLY A 134 6.11 -2.71 -16.21
N VAL A 135 5.84 -3.69 -15.35
CA VAL A 135 6.72 -4.81 -15.10
C VAL A 135 5.87 -6.05 -14.78
N THR A 136 6.33 -7.22 -15.21
CA THR A 136 5.79 -8.52 -14.78
C THR A 136 6.95 -9.48 -14.59
N ALA A 137 6.77 -10.46 -13.72
CA ALA A 137 7.73 -11.53 -13.48
C ALA A 137 7.03 -12.89 -13.58
N CYS A 138 7.71 -13.87 -14.16
CA CYS A 138 7.23 -15.25 -14.29
C CYS A 138 8.33 -16.16 -14.85
N ASP A 139 8.23 -17.45 -14.55
CA ASP A 139 9.10 -18.50 -15.10
C ASP A 139 8.66 -18.84 -16.54
N ILE A 140 9.23 -18.16 -17.54
CA ILE A 140 8.79 -18.32 -18.94
C ILE A 140 9.44 -19.51 -19.63
N ASP A 141 10.61 -19.94 -19.18
CA ASP A 141 11.33 -21.07 -19.75
C ASP A 141 11.28 -22.35 -18.91
N GLY A 142 10.67 -22.29 -17.72
CA GLY A 142 10.38 -23.43 -16.88
C GLY A 142 11.56 -23.92 -16.05
N ASP A 143 12.57 -23.08 -15.84
CA ASP A 143 13.78 -23.41 -15.07
C ASP A 143 13.62 -23.22 -13.56
N GLY A 144 12.47 -22.68 -13.13
CA GLY A 144 12.15 -22.43 -11.73
C GLY A 144 12.70 -21.09 -11.21
N ARG A 145 13.17 -20.19 -12.06
CA ARG A 145 13.49 -18.82 -11.69
C ARG A 145 12.72 -17.87 -12.58
N GLU A 146 12.07 -16.88 -11.98
CA GLU A 146 11.25 -15.97 -12.76
C GLU A 146 12.13 -15.00 -13.58
N GLU A 147 11.84 -14.88 -14.87
CA GLU A 147 12.30 -13.79 -15.70
C GLU A 147 11.47 -12.53 -15.42
N ILE A 148 12.06 -11.36 -15.67
CA ILE A 148 11.43 -10.06 -15.43
C ILE A 148 11.31 -9.32 -16.76
N TYR A 149 10.07 -9.07 -17.20
CA TYR A 149 9.80 -8.25 -18.37
C TYR A 149 9.48 -6.82 -17.94
N VAL A 150 10.22 -5.84 -18.48
CA VAL A 150 10.00 -4.41 -18.24
C VAL A 150 9.50 -3.75 -19.51
N LEU A 151 8.35 -3.08 -19.38
CA LEU A 151 7.72 -2.32 -20.45
C LEU A 151 8.17 -0.85 -20.37
N ASN A 152 8.80 -0.37 -21.43
CA ASN A 152 9.36 0.97 -21.52
C ASN A 152 8.53 1.86 -22.47
N SER A 153 8.06 3.01 -21.99
CA SER A 153 7.22 3.92 -22.80
C SER A 153 8.00 4.98 -23.58
N ASN A 154 9.21 5.32 -23.10
CA ASN A 154 10.19 6.18 -23.78
C ASN A 154 9.63 7.50 -24.34
N ASN A 155 8.79 8.19 -23.56
CA ASN A 155 8.15 9.47 -23.91
C ASN A 155 7.31 9.46 -25.21
N ALA A 156 7.06 8.29 -25.80
CA ALA A 156 6.21 8.15 -26.96
C ALA A 156 4.80 7.72 -26.49
N PHE A 157 3.84 8.64 -26.56
CA PHE A 157 2.41 8.32 -26.37
C PHE A 157 1.88 7.41 -27.50
N SER A 158 2.55 7.40 -28.65
CA SER A 158 2.36 6.53 -29.82
C SER A 158 3.62 6.56 -30.72
N GLY A 159 3.87 5.50 -31.49
CA GLY A 159 4.97 5.44 -32.47
C GLY A 159 6.15 4.52 -32.08
N ARG A 160 7.23 4.56 -32.88
CA ARG A 160 8.44 3.74 -32.66
C ARG A 160 9.20 4.25 -31.44
N ALA A 161 9.39 3.38 -30.45
CA ALA A 161 10.23 3.63 -29.29
C ALA A 161 11.71 3.59 -29.69
N THR A 162 12.50 4.54 -29.19
CA THR A 162 13.96 4.63 -29.40
C THR A 162 14.74 3.78 -28.40
N TYR A 163 14.05 3.30 -27.36
CA TYR A 163 14.55 2.36 -26.37
C TYR A 163 13.56 1.20 -26.33
N THR A 164 14.04 -0.02 -26.17
CA THR A 164 13.18 -1.20 -26.24
C THR A 164 12.69 -1.61 -24.86
N ASP A 165 11.64 -2.43 -24.84
CA ASP A 165 11.32 -3.23 -23.68
C ASP A 165 12.51 -4.13 -23.30
N LYS A 166 12.52 -4.63 -22.07
CA LYS A 166 13.58 -5.48 -21.53
C LYS A 166 13.02 -6.81 -21.07
N LEU A 167 13.78 -7.89 -21.28
CA LEU A 167 13.48 -9.19 -20.71
C LEU A 167 14.72 -9.67 -19.96
N PHE A 168 14.71 -9.54 -18.64
CA PHE A 168 15.83 -9.90 -17.80
C PHE A 168 15.75 -11.37 -17.40
N LYS A 169 16.83 -12.11 -17.65
CA LYS A 169 17.04 -13.48 -17.14
C LYS A 169 18.29 -13.51 -16.26
N PHE A 170 18.23 -14.27 -15.18
CA PHE A 170 19.41 -14.55 -14.38
C PHE A 170 20.22 -15.68 -15.01
N ARG A 171 21.41 -15.37 -15.50
CA ARG A 171 22.35 -16.34 -16.05
C ARG A 171 23.78 -15.84 -15.84
N ASN A 172 24.76 -16.73 -15.90
CA ASN A 172 26.17 -16.37 -15.67
C ASN A 172 26.42 -15.63 -14.34
N GLY A 173 25.58 -15.90 -13.33
CA GLY A 173 25.67 -15.26 -12.01
C GLY A 173 25.16 -13.82 -11.94
N ARG A 174 24.38 -13.34 -12.92
CA ARG A 174 23.79 -11.99 -12.93
C ARG A 174 22.53 -11.89 -13.78
N PHE A 175 21.78 -10.81 -13.63
CA PHE A 175 20.71 -10.49 -14.58
C PHE A 175 21.28 -9.89 -15.86
N GLU A 176 20.80 -10.41 -16.99
CA GLU A 176 21.16 -9.96 -18.34
C GLU A 176 19.88 -9.72 -19.15
N ASP A 177 19.89 -8.71 -20.03
CA ASP A 177 18.77 -8.41 -20.94
C ASP A 177 18.83 -9.34 -22.16
N LEU A 178 17.95 -10.33 -22.20
CA LEU A 178 17.85 -11.30 -23.29
C LEU A 178 17.49 -10.63 -24.61
N LEU A 179 16.72 -9.55 -24.61
CA LEU A 179 16.34 -8.88 -25.87
C LEU A 179 17.54 -8.18 -26.53
N ASN A 180 18.62 -7.95 -25.78
CA ASN A 180 19.87 -7.40 -26.26
C ASN A 180 20.89 -8.48 -26.66
N ASP A 181 20.52 -9.76 -26.63
CA ASP A 181 21.37 -10.82 -27.20
C ASP A 181 21.48 -10.64 -28.71
N GLU A 182 22.67 -10.89 -29.27
CA GLU A 182 22.97 -10.69 -30.69
C GLU A 182 21.93 -11.36 -31.61
N ILE A 183 21.54 -12.60 -31.30
CA ILE A 183 20.54 -13.34 -32.09
C ILE A 183 19.15 -12.68 -32.05
N ASN A 184 18.78 -12.04 -30.95
CA ASN A 184 17.49 -11.40 -30.74
C ASN A 184 17.47 -10.00 -31.39
N GLU A 185 18.59 -9.28 -31.32
CA GLU A 185 18.78 -8.04 -32.07
C GLU A 185 18.74 -8.27 -33.58
N GLN A 186 19.45 -9.29 -34.08
CA GLN A 186 19.47 -9.65 -35.51
C GLN A 186 18.09 -10.03 -36.04
N ARG A 187 17.26 -10.64 -35.20
CA ARG A 187 15.88 -11.06 -35.54
C ARG A 187 14.82 -9.99 -35.28
N ASP A 188 15.21 -8.85 -34.71
CA ASP A 188 14.32 -7.74 -34.36
C ASP A 188 13.10 -8.17 -33.52
N VAL A 189 13.32 -9.00 -32.50
CA VAL A 189 12.22 -9.55 -31.67
C VAL A 189 11.75 -8.61 -30.56
N ALA A 190 12.54 -7.59 -30.25
CA ALA A 190 12.19 -6.61 -29.22
C ALA A 190 10.97 -5.78 -29.64
N ASN A 191 10.01 -5.61 -28.73
CA ASN A 191 8.91 -4.70 -28.95
C ASN A 191 9.43 -3.26 -29.05
N ARG A 192 9.13 -2.60 -30.19
CA ARG A 192 9.49 -1.20 -30.47
C ARG A 192 8.29 -0.27 -30.42
N MET A 193 7.16 -0.71 -29.87
CA MET A 193 5.95 0.09 -29.74
C MET A 193 5.65 0.33 -28.26
N ALA A 194 5.19 1.54 -27.93
CA ALA A 194 4.77 1.85 -26.57
C ALA A 194 3.56 0.98 -26.18
N GLY A 195 3.78 0.00 -25.31
CA GLY A 195 2.71 -0.73 -24.65
C GLY A 195 2.12 0.06 -23.48
N ARG A 196 1.02 -0.42 -22.89
CA ARG A 196 0.38 0.22 -21.72
C ARG A 196 0.26 -0.69 -20.50
N SER A 197 0.31 -1.99 -20.74
CA SER A 197 0.13 -3.01 -19.72
C SER A 197 0.83 -4.27 -20.17
N VAL A 198 1.31 -5.03 -19.20
CA VAL A 198 1.95 -6.31 -19.43
C VAL A 198 1.39 -7.29 -18.41
N ALA A 199 1.21 -8.54 -18.81
CA ALA A 199 0.88 -9.64 -17.94
C ALA A 199 1.63 -10.85 -18.44
N CYS A 200 2.06 -11.70 -17.51
CA CYS A 200 2.61 -12.99 -17.83
C CYS A 200 1.66 -14.11 -17.41
N VAL A 201 1.67 -15.21 -18.18
CA VAL A 201 0.92 -16.42 -17.88
C VAL A 201 1.90 -17.60 -17.95
N ASP A 202 2.26 -18.13 -16.80
CA ASP A 202 2.96 -19.41 -16.70
C ASP A 202 1.94 -20.56 -16.77
N ARG A 203 2.23 -21.55 -17.63
CA ARG A 203 1.39 -22.75 -17.82
C ARG A 203 1.42 -23.70 -16.63
N LYS A 204 2.39 -23.60 -15.73
CA LYS A 204 2.50 -24.43 -14.54
C LYS A 204 2.45 -23.55 -13.30
N CYS A 205 1.27 -23.39 -12.70
CA CYS A 205 1.17 -22.89 -11.31
C CYS A 205 1.93 -23.82 -10.34
N ARG A 206 3.25 -23.68 -10.27
CA ARG A 206 4.02 -24.14 -9.12
C ARG A 206 4.29 -22.90 -8.30
N GLN A 207 3.41 -22.65 -7.33
CA GLN A 207 3.75 -21.78 -6.21
C GLN A 207 5.04 -22.36 -5.61
N GLN A 208 6.11 -21.57 -5.61
CA GLN A 208 7.29 -21.84 -4.80
C GLN A 208 7.02 -21.43 -3.36
#